data_AF-A0A4R8SSX5-F1
#
_entry.id   AF-A0A4R8SSX5-F1
#
_cell.length_a   1.000
_cell.length_b   1.000
_cell.length_c   1.000
_cell.angle_alpha   90.00
_cell.angle_beta   90.00
_cell.angle_gamma   90.00
#
_symmetry.space_group_name_H-M   'P 1'
#
loop_
_entity.id
_entity.type
_entity.pdbx_description
1 polymer ?
#
loop_
_entity_poly.entity_id
_entity_poly.type
_entity_poly.pdbx_seq_one_letter_code
_entity_poly.pdbx_strand_id
1 'polypeptide(L)'
;MRAFVLSALVVDGIISAILGAALLNTRFGGVLVPLGLIISAVLNAVLVWCATQWAPSSRWAGAPLWAFVATTTVLLFGGPGGDVVFAGLWPVLLMVLGVLPAAYVLRRAND
;
A
#
# COMPACT_ATOMS: atom_id res chain seq x y z
N MET A 1 13.90 -18.92 6.95
CA MET A 1 14.20 -17.55 6.47
C MET A 1 13.14 -16.99 5.52
N ARG A 2 12.79 -17.67 4.42
CA ARG A 2 11.79 -17.18 3.43
C ARG A 2 10.45 -16.74 4.04
N ALA A 3 9.87 -17.56 4.91
CA ALA A 3 8.61 -17.24 5.58
C ALA A 3 8.72 -15.97 6.45
N PHE A 4 9.84 -15.79 7.16
CA PHE A 4 10.08 -14.60 7.97
C PHE A 4 10.16 -13.32 7.13
N VAL A 5 10.90 -13.36 6.01
CA VAL A 5 11.00 -12.22 5.08
C VAL A 5 9.64 -11.87 4.48
N LEU A 6 8.86 -12.87 4.04
CA LEU A 6 7.52 -12.62 3.50
C LEU A 6 6.57 -12.04 4.55
N SER A 7 6.61 -12.54 5.79
CA SER A 7 5.84 -11.97 6.89
C SER A 7 6.22 -10.51 7.16
N ALA A 8 7.51 -10.17 7.12
CA ALA A 8 7.97 -8.79 7.26
C ALA A 8 7.44 -7.90 6.12
N LEU A 9 7.52 -8.35 4.86
CA LEU A 9 6.97 -7.62 3.72
C LEU A 9 5.46 -7.41 3.84
N VAL A 10 4.71 -8.39 4.36
CA VAL A 10 3.28 -8.26 4.64
C VAL A 10 3.01 -7.17 5.67
N VAL A 11 3.78 -7.14 6.75
CA VAL A 11 3.71 -6.06 7.76
C VAL A 11 4.05 -4.71 7.13
N ASP A 12 5.06 -4.65 6.26
CA ASP A 12 5.43 -3.42 5.55
C ASP A 12 4.31 -2.94 4.61
N GLY A 13 3.50 -3.85 4.05
CA GLY A 13 2.28 -3.50 3.30
C GLY A 13 1.24 -2.77 4.16
N ILE A 14 1.06 -3.21 5.41
CA ILE A 14 0.19 -2.53 6.40
C ILE A 14 0.76 -1.15 6.74
N ILE A 15 2.06 -1.08 7.02
CA ILE A 15 2.75 0.18 7.35
C ILE A 15 2.64 1.17 6.18
N SER A 16 2.83 0.70 4.95
CA SER A 16 2.66 1.51 3.73
C SER A 16 1.26 2.09 3.61
N ALA A 17 0.20 1.35 3.98
CA ALA A 17 -1.17 1.85 3.98
C ALA A 17 -1.39 2.94 5.04
N ILE A 18 -0.88 2.72 6.26
CA ILE A 18 -1.00 3.68 7.36
C ILE A 18 -0.24 4.97 7.05
N LEU A 19 1.02 4.87 6.62
CA LEU A 19 1.83 6.02 6.24
C LEU A 19 1.26 6.74 5.02
N GLY A 20 0.82 5.98 4.01
CA GLY A 20 0.13 6.49 2.84
C GLY A 20 -1.06 7.36 3.25
N ALA A 21 -1.95 6.84 4.09
CA ALA A 21 -3.10 7.56 4.60
C ALA A 21 -2.74 8.79 5.43
N ALA A 22 -1.78 8.67 6.36
CA ALA A 22 -1.35 9.76 7.21
C ALA A 22 -0.75 10.95 6.42
N LEU A 23 -0.10 10.65 5.28
CA LEU A 23 0.57 11.63 4.44
C LEU A 23 -0.29 12.17 3.28
N LEU A 24 -1.58 11.82 3.20
CA LEU A 24 -2.48 12.32 2.15
C LEU A 24 -2.80 13.80 2.29
N ASN A 25 -2.94 14.29 3.53
CA ASN A 25 -3.33 15.67 3.82
C ASN A 25 -2.11 16.52 4.22
N THR A 26 -0.89 16.08 3.89
CA THR A 26 0.31 16.86 4.14
C THR A 26 0.26 18.15 3.34
N ARG A 27 0.46 19.28 4.03
CA ARG A 27 0.42 20.61 3.43
C ARG A 27 1.73 21.32 3.68
N PHE A 28 2.29 21.91 2.63
CA PHE A 28 3.45 22.80 2.72
C PHE A 28 3.02 24.18 2.25
N GLY A 29 3.14 25.20 3.12
CA GLY A 29 2.70 26.56 2.79
C GLY A 29 1.21 26.67 2.42
N GLY A 30 0.35 25.80 2.98
CA GLY A 30 -1.08 25.74 2.67
C GLY A 30 -1.45 24.91 1.42
N VAL A 31 -0.47 24.55 0.59
CA VAL A 31 -0.67 23.72 -0.60
C VAL A 31 -0.63 22.24 -0.22
N LEU A 32 -1.62 21.48 -0.66
CA LEU A 32 -1.66 20.03 -0.52
C LEU A 32 -0.55 19.37 -1.35
N VAL A 33 0.25 18.53 -0.73
CA VAL A 33 1.28 17.74 -1.40
C VAL A 33 0.93 16.26 -1.21
N PRO A 34 0.64 15.51 -2.28
CA PRO A 34 0.17 14.14 -2.19
C PRO A 34 1.31 13.13 -1.97
N LEU A 35 2.12 13.36 -0.92
CA LEU A 35 3.29 12.53 -0.62
C LEU A 35 2.90 11.07 -0.38
N GLY A 36 1.80 10.83 0.34
CA GLY A 36 1.30 9.48 0.58
C GLY A 36 1.05 8.69 -0.71
N LEU A 37 0.51 9.33 -1.76
CA LEU A 37 0.24 8.68 -3.04
C LEU A 37 1.54 8.20 -3.70
N ILE A 38 2.55 9.06 -3.75
CA ILE A 38 3.83 8.79 -4.40
C ILE A 38 4.61 7.73 -3.63
N ILE A 39 4.68 7.89 -2.30
CA ILE A 39 5.43 6.98 -1.42
C ILE A 39 4.81 5.58 -1.47
N SER A 40 3.50 5.44 -1.30
CA SER A 40 2.85 4.13 -1.34
C SER A 40 2.95 3.47 -2.72
N ALA A 41 2.87 4.23 -3.82
CA ALA A 41 3.05 3.70 -5.17
C ALA A 41 4.44 3.05 -5.36
N VAL A 42 5.50 3.75 -4.94
CA VAL A 42 6.87 3.24 -5.04
C VAL A 42 7.10 2.09 -4.06
N LEU A 43 6.74 2.26 -2.79
CA LEU A 43 6.95 1.25 -1.76
C LEU A 43 6.27 -0.06 -2.12
N ASN A 44 5.00 -0.04 -2.50
CA ASN A 44 4.28 -1.27 -2.81
C ASN A 44 4.87 -1.99 -4.04
N ALA A 45 5.37 -1.25 -5.04
CA ALA A 45 6.07 -1.84 -6.18
C ALA A 45 7.37 -2.54 -5.74
N VAL A 46 8.16 -1.90 -4.86
CA VAL A 46 9.39 -2.48 -4.31
C VAL A 46 9.06 -3.69 -3.42
N LEU A 47 8.04 -3.61 -2.56
CA LEU A 47 7.64 -4.72 -1.69
C LEU A 47 7.26 -5.96 -2.49
N VAL A 48 6.46 -5.79 -3.56
CA VAL A 48 6.10 -6.89 -4.45
C VAL A 48 7.31 -7.41 -5.22
N TRP A 49 8.18 -6.54 -5.72
CA TRP A 49 9.41 -6.95 -6.39
C TRP A 49 10.36 -7.73 -5.47
N CYS A 50 10.48 -7.33 -4.21
CA CYS A 50 11.20 -8.12 -3.21
C CYS A 50 10.48 -9.45 -2.96
N ALA A 51 9.16 -9.45 -2.80
CA ALA A 51 8.39 -10.66 -2.54
C ALA A 51 8.53 -11.70 -3.64
N THR A 52 8.63 -11.32 -4.92
CA THR A 52 8.84 -12.27 -6.03
C THR A 52 10.16 -13.04 -5.94
N GLN A 53 11.17 -12.49 -5.26
CA GLN A 53 12.47 -13.16 -5.06
C GLN A 53 12.44 -14.20 -3.92
N TRP A 54 11.52 -14.05 -2.96
CA TRP A 54 11.46 -14.89 -1.74
C TRP A 54 10.24 -15.81 -1.68
N ALA A 55 9.17 -15.49 -2.41
CA ALA A 55 7.90 -16.20 -2.38
C ALA A 55 7.99 -17.60 -3.03
N PRO A 56 7.30 -18.62 -2.48
CA PRO A 56 7.26 -19.95 -3.06
C PRO A 56 6.41 -20.03 -4.34
N SER A 57 5.57 -19.03 -4.59
CA SER A 57 4.80 -18.89 -5.83
C SER A 57 4.41 -17.42 -6.02
N SER A 58 4.08 -17.03 -7.24
CA SER A 58 3.65 -15.66 -7.51
C SER A 58 2.39 -15.22 -6.77
N ARG A 59 1.47 -16.15 -6.46
CA ARG A 59 0.29 -15.84 -5.61
C ARG A 59 0.72 -15.31 -4.25
N TRP A 60 1.78 -15.87 -3.67
CA TRP A 60 2.32 -15.44 -2.38
C TRP A 60 3.13 -14.14 -2.48
N ALA A 61 3.67 -13.81 -3.65
CA ALA A 61 4.38 -12.54 -3.86
C ALA A 61 3.43 -11.31 -3.83
N GLY A 62 2.13 -11.53 -4.07
CA GLY A 62 1.09 -10.49 -3.92
C GLY A 62 0.62 -10.25 -2.48
N ALA A 63 1.07 -11.03 -1.50
CA ALA A 63 0.63 -10.90 -0.10
C ALA A 63 0.80 -9.48 0.51
N PRO A 64 1.94 -8.78 0.36
CA PRO A 64 2.08 -7.41 0.88
C PRO A 64 1.09 -6.43 0.26
N LEU A 65 0.75 -6.61 -1.01
CA LEU A 65 -0.21 -5.78 -1.71
C LEU A 65 -1.63 -5.99 -1.19
N TRP A 66 -2.01 -7.23 -0.89
CA TRP A 66 -3.30 -7.54 -0.26
C TRP A 66 -3.39 -6.96 1.15
N ALA A 67 -2.30 -6.97 1.92
CA ALA A 67 -2.27 -6.35 3.24
C ALA A 67 -2.50 -4.84 3.16
N PHE A 68 -1.84 -4.16 2.21
CA PHE A 68 -2.09 -2.75 1.92
C PHE A 68 -3.57 -2.48 1.60
N VAL A 69 -4.16 -3.22 0.65
CA VAL A 69 -5.57 -3.05 0.26
C VAL A 69 -6.52 -3.27 1.43
N ALA A 70 -6.31 -4.34 2.22
CA ALA A 70 -7.12 -4.64 3.38
C ALA A 70 -7.05 -3.52 4.41
N THR A 71 -5.84 -3.05 4.75
CA THR A 71 -5.66 -1.94 5.70
C THR A 71 -6.27 -0.65 5.19
N THR A 72 -6.04 -0.24 3.94
CA THR A 72 -6.67 0.97 3.36
C THR A 72 -8.19 0.86 3.36
N THR A 73 -8.73 -0.34 3.11
CA THR A 73 -10.18 -0.60 3.16
C THR A 73 -10.73 -0.47 4.58
N VAL A 74 -10.02 -0.99 5.59
CA VAL A 74 -10.39 -0.80 7.00
C VAL A 74 -10.39 0.68 7.38
N LEU A 75 -9.35 1.43 6.97
CA LEU A 75 -9.28 2.88 7.22
C LEU A 75 -10.40 3.67 6.51
N LEU A 76 -11.02 3.10 5.47
CA LEU A 76 -12.14 3.71 4.74
C LEU A 76 -13.45 3.69 5.53
N PHE A 77 -13.69 2.64 6.32
CA PHE A 77 -14.96 2.46 7.04
C PHE A 77 -15.15 3.43 8.22
N GLY A 78 -14.10 4.15 8.62
CA GLY A 78 -14.16 5.08 9.75
C GLY A 78 -14.09 4.39 11.12
N GLY A 79 -13.76 5.18 12.14
CA GLY A 79 -13.64 4.75 13.53
C GLY A 79 -14.89 5.04 14.36
N PRO A 80 -14.91 4.56 15.63
CA PRO A 80 -15.96 4.90 16.59
C PRO A 80 -16.12 6.42 16.73
N GLY A 81 -17.35 6.90 16.97
CA GLY A 81 -17.62 8.34 17.07
C GLY A 81 -17.78 9.06 15.73
N GLY A 82 -17.72 8.34 14.60
CA GLY A 82 -17.87 8.92 13.26
C GLY A 82 -16.56 9.49 12.70
N ASP A 83 -15.42 9.15 13.31
CA ASP A 83 -14.10 9.57 12.85
C ASP A 83 -13.80 8.98 11.47
N VAL A 84 -13.35 9.81 10.53
CA VAL A 84 -12.94 9.36 9.20
C VAL A 84 -11.49 9.71 8.94
N VAL A 85 -10.71 8.71 8.53
CA VAL A 85 -9.29 8.90 8.17
C VAL A 85 -9.16 9.67 6.87
N PHE A 86 -10.16 9.52 6.01
CA PHE A 86 -10.12 10.03 4.66
C PHE A 86 -11.26 11.00 4.35
N ALA A 87 -10.99 11.94 3.45
CA ALA A 87 -11.97 12.86 2.91
C ALA A 87 -11.88 12.91 1.37
N GLY A 88 -13.01 13.08 0.69
CA GLY A 88 -13.06 13.24 -0.77
C GLY A 88 -12.49 12.03 -1.54
N LEU A 89 -11.79 12.31 -2.65
CA LEU A 89 -11.30 11.29 -3.60
C LEU A 89 -9.94 10.68 -3.25
N TRP A 90 -9.27 11.18 -2.20
CA TRP A 90 -7.92 10.76 -1.83
C TRP A 90 -7.76 9.24 -1.59
N PRO A 91 -8.72 8.51 -1.01
CA PRO A 91 -8.59 7.06 -0.77
C PRO A 91 -8.57 6.25 -2.05
N VAL A 92 -9.40 6.67 -3.02
CA VAL A 92 -9.48 6.03 -4.33
C VAL A 92 -8.15 6.22 -5.04
N LEU A 93 -7.59 7.43 -5.02
CA LEU A 93 -6.27 7.69 -5.60
C LEU A 93 -5.17 6.90 -4.89
N LEU A 94 -5.20 6.81 -3.55
CA LEU A 94 -4.23 6.03 -2.78
C LEU A 94 -4.31 4.55 -3.13
N MET A 95 -5.52 4.00 -3.23
CA MET A 95 -5.74 2.61 -3.59
C MET A 95 -5.28 2.34 -5.02
N VAL A 96 -5.66 3.17 -5.99
CA VAL A 96 -5.30 2.99 -7.40
C VAL A 96 -3.79 3.13 -7.60
N LEU A 97 -3.17 4.20 -7.10
CA LEU A 97 -1.74 4.45 -7.28
C LEU A 97 -0.86 3.53 -6.43
N GLY A 98 -1.33 3.14 -5.25
CA GLY A 98 -0.65 2.13 -4.42
C GLY A 98 -0.72 0.72 -5.01
N VAL A 99 -1.71 0.42 -5.86
CA VAL A 99 -1.92 -0.94 -6.40
C VAL A 99 -1.39 -1.11 -7.81
N LEU A 100 -1.68 -0.19 -8.75
CA LEU A 100 -1.39 -0.40 -10.17
C LEU A 100 0.10 -0.68 -10.48
N PRO A 101 1.07 0.11 -9.96
CA PRO A 101 2.49 -0.16 -10.22
C PRO A 101 2.93 -1.51 -9.67
N ALA A 102 2.48 -1.87 -8.48
CA ALA A 102 2.79 -3.14 -7.84
C ALA A 102 2.17 -4.33 -8.58
N ALA A 103 0.92 -4.20 -9.05
CA ALA A 103 0.27 -5.20 -9.86
C ALA A 103 0.96 -5.40 -11.21
N TYR A 104 1.49 -4.33 -11.82
CA TYR A 104 2.29 -4.43 -13.04
C TYR A 104 3.59 -5.21 -12.80
N VAL A 105 4.31 -4.94 -11.71
CA VAL A 105 5.50 -5.71 -11.31
C VAL A 105 5.16 -7.18 -11.10
N LEU A 106 4.08 -7.48 -10.38
CA LEU A 106 3.65 -8.86 -10.13
C LEU A 106 3.32 -9.60 -11.42
N ARG A 107 2.63 -8.93 -12.36
CA ARG A 107 2.32 -9.49 -13.68
C ARG A 107 3.58 -9.82 -14.46
N ARG A 108 4.54 -8.89 -14.52
CA ARG A 108 5.81 -9.09 -15.21
C ARG A 108 6.66 -10.23 -14.64
N ALA A 109 6.48 -10.57 -13.37
CA ALA A 109 7.16 -11.70 -12.75
C ALA A 109 6.50 -13.06 -13.07
N ASN A 110 5.31 -13.06 -13.68
CA ASN A 110 4.58 -14.27 -14.12
C ASN A 110 4.72 -14.57 -15.61
N ASP A 111 5.19 -13.59 -16.39
CA ASP A 111 5.45 -13.71 -17.82
C ASP A 111 6.82 -14.36 -18.06
#